data_AF-A0A9P4N4X8-F1
#
_entry.id   AF-A0A9P4N4X8-F1
#
_cell.length_a   1.000
_cell.length_b   1.000
_cell.length_c   1.000
_cell.angle_alpha   90.00
_cell.angle_beta   90.00
_cell.angle_gamma   90.00
#
_symmetry.space_group_name_H-M   'P 1'
#
loop_
_entity.id
_entity.type
_entity.pdbx_description
1 polymer ?
#
loop_
_entity_poly.entity_id
_entity_poly.type
_entity_poly.pdbx_seq_one_letter_code
_entity_poly.pdbx_strand_id
1 'polypeptide(L)'
;MVKFDIPDISKDLPMSMTMAAFWAVAWYIAVELNIRLFYLFRHRKGLYFWSCALCTWGLILHPLAIMLADFMVIKDPRVSVPLIYLSWWLMTIPFSLVMYSRLNLIMSSHKYILRGVLCMIIFTTLCVSIPSMVLGPWSQQPTPSGIRLASIYSIWLRIENATWFVQETIISLIYIIYTYKHLKDLPLFSSYSSSTIAGSKQVMHHLIATNIIIIVLDIALMSIVYAGLFYLGGSFKPAVYGVKLRIEFSILNRLVEMEEALGWDWENSGIRHGEMSETMFYYVSYRQGHSP
;
A
#
# COMPACT_ATOMS: atom_id res chain seq x y z
N MET A 1 -5.75 -16.23 -35.29
CA MET A 1 -6.18 -15.05 -34.51
C MET A 1 -6.42 -15.51 -33.08
N VAL A 2 -5.47 -15.29 -32.16
CA VAL A 2 -5.87 -15.14 -30.76
C VAL A 2 -6.53 -13.78 -30.73
N LYS A 3 -7.85 -13.77 -30.86
CA LYS A 3 -8.65 -12.62 -30.50
C LYS A 3 -8.33 -12.37 -29.02
N PHE A 4 -7.44 -11.41 -28.77
CA PHE A 4 -7.87 -10.40 -27.82
C PHE A 4 -9.13 -9.83 -28.47
N ASP A 5 -10.30 -10.43 -28.19
CA ASP A 5 -11.52 -9.67 -28.24
C ASP A 5 -11.20 -8.55 -27.26
N ILE A 6 -10.69 -7.43 -27.80
CA ILE A 6 -10.86 -6.14 -27.18
C ILE A 6 -12.38 -6.11 -27.10
N PRO A 7 -13.00 -6.40 -25.94
CA PRO A 7 -14.39 -6.07 -25.81
C PRO A 7 -14.35 -4.59 -26.12
N ASP A 8 -15.08 -4.17 -27.14
CA ASP A 8 -15.26 -2.76 -27.38
C ASP A 8 -15.80 -2.25 -26.04
N ILE A 9 -14.95 -1.67 -25.18
CA ILE A 9 -15.31 -1.37 -23.78
C ILE A 9 -16.51 -0.41 -23.82
N SER A 10 -16.62 0.35 -24.91
CA SER A 10 -17.77 1.14 -25.31
C SER A 10 -19.07 0.37 -25.60
N LYS A 11 -19.04 -0.94 -25.86
CA LYS A 11 -20.22 -1.80 -26.13
C LYS A 11 -20.75 -2.52 -24.87
N ASP A 12 -19.90 -2.81 -23.88
CA ASP A 12 -20.35 -3.40 -22.61
C ASP A 12 -20.49 -2.30 -21.53
N LEU A 13 -21.60 -1.57 -21.63
CA LEU A 13 -21.91 -0.43 -20.77
C LEU A 13 -21.79 -0.73 -19.26
N PRO A 14 -22.27 -1.88 -18.74
CA PRO A 14 -22.08 -2.26 -17.34
C PRO A 14 -20.61 -2.34 -16.90
N MET A 15 -19.72 -2.86 -17.75
CA MET A 15 -18.29 -3.00 -17.43
C MET A 15 -17.63 -1.63 -17.36
N SER A 16 -17.86 -0.78 -18.36
CA SER A 16 -17.36 0.60 -18.38
C SER A 16 -17.82 1.43 -17.18
N MET A 17 -19.10 1.34 -16.83
CA MET A 17 -19.65 2.06 -15.65
C MET A 17 -19.01 1.57 -14.35
N THR A 18 -18.77 0.26 -14.22
CA THR A 18 -18.11 -0.32 -13.05
C THR A 18 -16.65 0.12 -12.94
N MET A 19 -15.92 0.15 -14.05
CA MET A 19 -14.54 0.65 -14.11
C MET A 19 -14.47 2.12 -13.71
N ALA A 20 -15.35 2.97 -14.26
CA ALA A 20 -15.44 4.38 -13.93
C ALA A 20 -15.76 4.61 -12.44
N ALA A 21 -16.64 3.79 -11.85
CA ALA A 21 -16.94 3.86 -10.42
C ALA A 21 -15.68 3.56 -9.56
N PHE A 22 -14.89 2.54 -9.92
CA PHE A 22 -13.65 2.25 -9.20
C PHE A 22 -12.61 3.35 -9.36
N TRP A 23 -12.48 3.96 -10.55
CA TRP A 23 -11.59 5.10 -10.76
C TRP A 23 -12.00 6.31 -9.93
N ALA A 24 -13.31 6.61 -9.87
CA ALA A 24 -13.83 7.69 -9.04
C ALA A 24 -13.53 7.47 -7.56
N VAL A 25 -13.71 6.24 -7.05
CA VAL A 25 -13.35 5.88 -5.67
C VAL A 25 -11.84 6.03 -5.43
N ALA A 26 -10.99 5.56 -6.36
CA ALA A 26 -9.55 5.68 -6.25
C ALA A 26 -9.10 7.15 -6.18
N TRP A 27 -9.65 8.01 -7.05
CA TRP A 27 -9.35 9.44 -7.04
C TRP A 27 -9.86 10.16 -5.80
N TYR A 28 -11.08 9.85 -5.35
CA TYR A 28 -11.62 10.41 -4.11
C TYR A 28 -10.69 10.11 -2.93
N ILE A 29 -10.27 8.84 -2.79
CA ILE A 29 -9.36 8.44 -1.71
C ILE A 29 -7.99 9.09 -1.89
N ALA A 30 -7.44 9.15 -3.11
CA ALA A 30 -6.14 9.77 -3.36
C ALA A 30 -6.13 11.28 -3.02
N VAL A 31 -7.19 12.01 -3.35
CA VAL A 31 -7.34 13.43 -3.00
C VAL A 31 -7.49 13.59 -1.49
N GLU A 32 -8.35 12.80 -0.83
CA GLU A 32 -8.51 12.81 0.63
C GLU A 32 -7.16 12.57 1.33
N LEU A 33 -6.38 11.60 0.87
CA LEU A 33 -5.08 11.26 1.44
C LEU A 33 -4.04 12.34 1.19
N ASN A 34 -3.99 12.94 0.00
CA ASN A 34 -3.10 14.07 -0.27
C ASN A 34 -3.38 15.22 0.70
N ILE A 35 -4.65 15.62 0.84
CA ILE A 35 -5.05 16.71 1.75
C ILE A 35 -4.60 16.38 3.18
N ARG A 36 -4.94 15.19 3.69
CA ARG A 36 -4.54 14.77 5.04
C ARG A 36 -3.03 14.71 5.23
N LEU A 37 -2.30 14.25 4.22
CA LEU A 37 -0.84 14.17 4.25
C LEU A 37 -0.21 15.57 4.36
N PHE A 38 -0.71 16.55 3.61
CA PHE A 38 -0.24 17.94 3.68
C PHE A 38 -0.59 18.64 4.99
N TYR A 39 -1.74 18.32 5.59
CA TYR A 39 -2.11 18.88 6.89
C TYR A 39 -1.35 18.24 8.07
N LEU A 40 -1.09 16.93 8.02
CA LEU A 40 -0.45 16.21 9.13
C LEU A 40 1.06 16.47 9.21
N PHE A 41 1.75 16.58 8.07
CA PHE A 41 3.21 16.71 8.04
C PHE A 41 3.67 18.14 7.75
N ARG A 42 4.00 18.88 8.82
CA ARG A 42 4.56 20.25 8.72
C ARG A 42 5.99 20.27 8.16
N HIS A 43 6.72 19.15 8.17
CA HIS A 43 8.10 19.04 7.68
C HIS A 43 8.28 17.79 6.79
N ARG A 44 8.71 18.01 5.54
CA ARG A 44 8.60 17.05 4.40
C ARG A 44 9.80 16.12 4.19
N LYS A 45 10.49 15.71 5.26
CA LYS A 45 11.76 14.95 5.13
C LYS A 45 11.67 13.45 5.42
N GLY A 46 10.53 12.94 5.90
CA GLY A 46 10.36 11.52 6.22
C GLY A 46 10.19 10.62 5.00
N LEU A 47 10.79 9.42 5.02
CA LEU A 47 10.61 8.39 3.99
C LEU A 47 9.14 7.96 3.85
N TYR A 48 8.40 7.97 4.96
CA TYR A 48 6.94 7.77 4.97
C TYR A 48 6.21 8.79 4.09
N PHE A 49 6.54 10.07 4.23
CA PHE A 49 5.90 11.16 3.50
C PHE A 49 6.10 11.00 1.99
N TRP A 50 7.35 10.78 1.55
CA TRP A 50 7.65 10.61 0.13
C TRP A 50 7.03 9.34 -0.46
N SER A 51 7.06 8.22 0.29
CA SER A 51 6.46 6.96 -0.17
C SER A 51 4.94 7.08 -0.29
N CYS A 52 4.29 7.70 0.71
CA CYS A 52 2.84 7.93 0.69
C CYS A 52 2.44 8.89 -0.42
N ALA A 53 3.16 10.01 -0.58
CA ALA A 53 2.92 10.96 -1.67
C ALA A 53 3.04 10.27 -3.04
N LEU A 54 4.16 9.58 -3.32
CA LEU A 54 4.35 8.86 -4.58
C LEU A 54 3.24 7.83 -4.81
N CYS A 55 2.83 7.09 -3.78
CA CYS A 55 1.72 6.13 -3.88
C CYS A 55 0.39 6.82 -4.25
N THR A 56 0.04 7.92 -3.58
CA THR A 56 -1.19 8.68 -3.89
C THR A 56 -1.18 9.30 -5.29
N TRP A 57 -0.02 9.71 -5.79
CA TRP A 57 0.12 10.16 -7.18
C TRP A 57 -0.01 8.98 -8.15
N GLY A 58 0.58 7.82 -7.84
CA GLY A 58 0.38 6.59 -8.61
C GLY A 58 -1.09 6.17 -8.70
N LEU A 59 -1.85 6.33 -7.61
CA LEU A 59 -3.29 6.08 -7.53
C LEU A 59 -4.11 7.00 -8.45
N ILE A 60 -3.64 8.22 -8.71
CA ILE A 60 -4.30 9.15 -9.66
C ILE A 60 -3.87 8.84 -11.08
N LEU A 61 -2.55 8.68 -11.30
CA LEU A 61 -1.94 8.51 -12.61
C LEU A 61 -2.32 7.18 -13.26
N HIS A 62 -2.53 6.10 -12.51
CA HIS A 62 -2.82 4.80 -13.09
C HIS A 62 -4.21 4.71 -13.75
N PRO A 63 -5.33 5.04 -13.07
CA PRO A 63 -6.63 5.20 -13.71
C PRO A 63 -6.61 6.20 -14.86
N LEU A 64 -5.88 7.31 -14.71
CA LEU A 64 -5.75 8.33 -15.74
C LEU A 64 -5.06 7.77 -16.99
N ALA A 65 -3.95 7.04 -16.83
CA ALA A 65 -3.24 6.41 -17.95
C ALA A 65 -4.10 5.37 -18.68
N ILE A 66 -4.86 4.55 -17.93
CA ILE A 66 -5.82 3.60 -18.52
C ILE A 66 -6.90 4.35 -19.31
N MET A 67 -7.50 5.38 -18.71
CA MET A 67 -8.50 6.20 -19.38
C MET A 67 -7.96 6.85 -20.67
N LEU A 68 -6.77 7.44 -20.65
CA LEU A 68 -6.18 8.04 -21.86
C LEU A 68 -5.91 7.01 -22.97
N ALA A 69 -5.57 5.77 -22.59
CA ALA A 69 -5.39 4.67 -23.54
C ALA A 69 -6.73 4.18 -24.11
N ASP A 70 -7.72 3.96 -23.26
CA ASP A 70 -9.02 3.39 -23.64
C ASP A 70 -9.85 4.37 -24.50
N PHE A 71 -9.79 5.67 -24.21
CA PHE A 71 -10.47 6.70 -25.01
C PHE A 71 -9.71 7.12 -26.28
N MET A 72 -8.63 6.41 -26.64
CA MET A 72 -7.81 6.67 -27.84
C MET A 72 -7.27 8.11 -27.95
N VAL A 73 -7.11 8.80 -26.81
CA VAL A 73 -6.54 10.16 -26.76
C VAL A 73 -5.06 10.11 -27.14
N ILE A 74 -4.36 9.07 -26.68
CA ILE A 74 -3.00 8.76 -27.11
C ILE A 74 -3.09 7.57 -28.08
N LYS A 75 -3.04 7.88 -29.38
CA LYS A 75 -3.21 6.90 -30.47
C LYS A 75 -2.03 5.94 -30.63
N ASP A 76 -0.84 6.30 -30.13
CA ASP A 76 0.36 5.48 -30.23
C ASP A 76 0.45 4.48 -29.06
N PRO A 77 0.23 3.16 -29.27
CA PRO A 77 0.28 2.16 -28.20
C PRO A 77 1.66 2.05 -27.57
N ARG A 78 2.70 2.48 -28.30
CA ARG A 78 4.09 2.52 -27.83
C ARG A 78 4.31 3.53 -26.70
N VAL A 79 3.41 4.50 -26.53
CA VAL A 79 3.50 5.53 -25.50
C VAL A 79 2.48 5.25 -24.39
N SER A 80 1.24 4.91 -24.76
CA SER A 80 0.16 4.65 -23.79
C SER A 80 0.46 3.46 -22.88
N VAL A 81 0.96 2.36 -23.46
CA VAL A 81 1.17 1.12 -22.71
C VAL A 81 2.28 1.28 -21.66
N PRO A 82 3.50 1.77 -21.99
CA PRO A 82 4.52 2.03 -20.96
C PRO A 82 4.08 3.01 -19.88
N LEU A 83 3.23 4.00 -20.21
CA LEU A 83 2.70 4.95 -19.23
C LEU A 83 1.80 4.26 -18.17
N ILE A 84 0.98 3.28 -18.59
CA ILE A 84 0.17 2.46 -17.67
C ILE A 84 1.08 1.63 -16.74
N TYR A 85 2.14 1.03 -17.28
CA TYR A 85 3.08 0.25 -16.45
C TYR A 85 3.91 1.13 -15.51
N LEU A 86 4.31 2.32 -15.96
CA LEU A 86 5.05 3.28 -15.14
C LEU A 86 4.18 3.81 -13.97
N SER A 87 2.93 4.15 -14.26
CA SER A 87 1.98 4.57 -13.22
C SER A 87 1.65 3.43 -12.25
N TRP A 88 1.59 2.19 -12.73
CA TRP A 88 1.46 1.00 -11.87
C TRP A 88 2.65 0.87 -10.91
N TRP A 89 3.89 1.05 -11.38
CA TRP A 89 5.10 1.05 -10.54
C TRP A 89 5.07 2.12 -9.46
N LEU A 90 4.65 3.33 -9.81
CA LEU A 90 4.51 4.45 -8.87
C LEU A 90 3.45 4.17 -7.79
N MET A 91 2.51 3.26 -8.03
CA MET A 91 1.52 2.84 -7.04
C MET A 91 2.06 1.72 -6.14
N THR A 92 2.55 0.62 -6.71
CA THR A 92 2.85 -0.61 -5.95
C THR A 92 4.14 -0.58 -5.16
N ILE A 93 5.22 -0.05 -5.74
CA ILE A 93 6.53 -0.01 -5.08
C ILE A 93 6.48 0.93 -3.87
N PRO A 94 6.00 2.19 -4.00
CA PRO A 94 5.90 3.08 -2.85
C PRO A 94 4.92 2.59 -1.79
N PHE A 95 3.87 1.83 -2.15
CA PHE A 95 2.99 1.20 -1.17
C PHE A 95 3.74 0.21 -0.25
N SER A 96 4.59 -0.64 -0.83
CA SER A 96 5.45 -1.54 -0.04
C SER A 96 6.42 -0.77 0.87
N LEU A 97 6.90 0.40 0.42
CA LEU A 97 7.74 1.27 1.23
C LEU A 97 6.96 1.98 2.36
N VAL A 98 5.68 2.30 2.16
CA VAL A 98 4.80 2.82 3.22
C VAL A 98 4.64 1.78 4.33
N MET A 99 4.35 0.53 3.96
CA MET A 99 4.27 -0.61 4.88
C MET A 99 5.59 -0.79 5.65
N TYR A 100 6.72 -0.76 4.96
CA TYR A 100 8.06 -0.82 5.55
C TYR A 100 8.31 0.33 6.55
N SER A 101 7.95 1.55 6.17
CA SER A 101 8.16 2.72 7.02
C SER A 101 7.33 2.66 8.30
N ARG A 102 6.12 2.09 8.25
CA ARG A 102 5.32 1.84 9.47
C ARG A 102 5.95 0.77 10.34
N LEU A 103 6.41 -0.32 9.74
CA LEU A 103 7.10 -1.37 10.47
C LEU A 103 8.35 -0.84 11.19
N ASN A 104 9.11 0.05 10.54
CA ASN A 104 10.28 0.70 11.13
C ASN A 104 9.92 1.52 12.38
N LEU A 105 8.77 2.19 12.42
CA LEU A 105 8.35 2.98 13.58
C LEU A 105 8.09 2.12 14.82
N ILE A 106 7.50 0.94 14.63
CA ILE A 106 7.21 0.00 15.74
C ILE A 106 8.47 -0.78 16.16
N MET A 107 9.31 -1.11 15.19
CA MET A 107 10.41 -2.07 15.36
C MET A 107 11.80 -1.44 15.32
N SER A 108 11.96 -0.18 15.73
CA SER A 108 13.26 0.51 15.69
C SER A 108 14.41 -0.27 16.38
N SER A 109 14.09 -1.08 17.40
CA SER A 109 15.08 -1.93 18.08
C SER A 109 15.51 -3.18 17.30
N HIS A 110 14.70 -3.70 16.36
CA HIS A 110 14.91 -4.98 15.67
C HIS A 110 15.39 -4.79 14.22
N LYS A 111 16.55 -4.16 14.06
CA LYS A 111 17.11 -3.75 12.74
C LYS A 111 17.34 -4.89 11.75
N TYR A 112 17.58 -6.12 12.22
CA TYR A 112 17.85 -7.28 11.36
C TYR A 112 16.62 -7.71 10.55
N ILE A 113 15.44 -7.75 11.17
CA ILE A 113 14.17 -8.09 10.51
C ILE A 113 13.81 -7.01 9.50
N LEU A 114 13.96 -5.76 9.90
CA LEU A 114 13.68 -4.62 9.05
C LEU A 114 14.55 -4.65 7.79
N ARG A 115 15.86 -4.92 7.92
CA ARG A 115 16.74 -5.11 6.75
C ARG A 115 16.32 -6.30 5.89
N GLY A 116 15.86 -7.39 6.50
CA GLY A 116 15.31 -8.54 5.79
C GLY A 116 14.07 -8.19 4.96
N VAL A 117 13.13 -7.44 5.54
CA VAL A 117 11.93 -6.95 4.83
C VAL A 117 12.31 -6.01 3.70
N LEU A 118 13.25 -5.09 3.92
CA LEU A 118 13.74 -4.21 2.85
C LEU A 118 14.40 -5.01 1.72
N CYS A 119 15.22 -6.00 2.06
CA CYS A 119 15.84 -6.89 1.08
C CYS A 119 14.79 -7.65 0.26
N MET A 120 13.74 -8.16 0.92
CA MET A 120 12.60 -8.80 0.25
C MET A 120 11.88 -7.84 -0.71
N ILE A 121 11.62 -6.59 -0.31
CA ILE A 121 10.99 -5.57 -1.16
C ILE A 121 11.87 -5.25 -2.38
N ILE A 122 13.18 -5.10 -2.18
CA ILE A 122 14.13 -4.84 -3.27
C ILE A 122 14.18 -6.05 -4.22
N PHE A 123 14.30 -7.26 -3.68
CA PHE A 123 14.37 -8.49 -4.46
C PHE A 123 13.12 -8.69 -5.32
N THR A 124 11.92 -8.54 -4.75
CA THR A 124 10.65 -8.65 -5.47
C THR A 124 10.49 -7.56 -6.53
N THR A 125 10.90 -6.32 -6.22
CA THR A 125 10.91 -5.23 -7.20
C THR A 125 11.83 -5.54 -8.39
N LEU A 126 13.05 -6.03 -8.13
CA LEU A 126 14.02 -6.32 -9.19
C LEU A 126 13.68 -7.60 -9.97
N CYS A 127 13.36 -8.69 -9.29
CA CYS A 127 13.18 -9.99 -9.92
C CYS A 127 11.77 -10.21 -10.49
N VAL A 128 10.76 -9.49 -10.01
CA VAL A 128 9.37 -9.65 -10.47
C VAL A 128 8.91 -8.43 -11.25
N SER A 129 9.07 -7.22 -10.69
CA SER A 129 8.50 -6.01 -11.30
C SER A 129 9.22 -5.59 -12.58
N ILE A 130 10.55 -5.72 -12.64
CA ILE A 130 11.32 -5.42 -13.87
C ILE A 130 10.91 -6.32 -15.03
N PRO A 131 10.91 -7.66 -14.89
CA PRO A 131 10.43 -8.52 -15.96
C PRO A 131 9.01 -8.20 -16.39
N SER A 132 8.10 -7.90 -15.45
CA SER A 132 6.73 -7.49 -15.78
C SER A 132 6.67 -6.20 -16.60
N MET A 133 7.52 -5.22 -16.28
CA MET A 133 7.62 -3.96 -17.00
C MET A 133 8.15 -4.12 -18.43
N VAL A 134 8.95 -5.16 -18.68
CA VAL A 134 9.47 -5.46 -20.03
C VAL A 134 8.48 -6.34 -20.81
N LEU A 135 7.98 -7.41 -20.19
CA LEU A 135 7.10 -8.38 -20.84
C LEU A 135 5.73 -7.80 -21.16
N GLY A 136 5.19 -6.94 -20.30
CA GLY A 136 3.88 -6.33 -20.47
C GLY A 136 3.74 -5.54 -21.78
N PRO A 137 4.48 -4.43 -21.97
CA PRO A 137 4.46 -3.65 -23.20
C PRO A 137 4.83 -4.46 -24.43
N TRP A 138 5.76 -5.41 -24.31
CA TRP A 138 6.21 -6.22 -25.44
C TRP A 138 5.13 -7.20 -25.91
N SER A 139 4.38 -7.80 -24.98
CA SER A 139 3.27 -8.70 -25.30
C SER A 139 2.10 -8.02 -26.01
N GLN A 140 1.95 -6.71 -25.82
CA GLN A 140 0.88 -5.90 -26.42
C GLN A 140 1.25 -5.29 -27.78
N GLN A 141 2.46 -5.53 -28.30
CA GLN A 141 2.83 -5.08 -29.64
C GLN A 141 2.17 -5.93 -30.73
N PRO A 142 1.72 -5.33 -31.86
CA PRO A 142 1.06 -6.03 -32.96
C PRO A 142 2.08 -6.78 -33.86
N THR A 143 2.99 -7.53 -33.25
CA THR A 143 3.99 -8.35 -33.94
C THR A 143 3.71 -9.84 -33.71
N PRO A 144 4.07 -10.75 -34.64
CA PRO A 144 3.88 -12.20 -34.48
C PRO A 144 4.56 -12.75 -33.22
N SER A 145 5.67 -12.14 -32.79
CA SER A 145 6.37 -12.43 -31.54
C SER A 145 5.57 -12.00 -30.30
N GLY A 146 4.90 -10.84 -30.34
CA GLY A 146 4.04 -10.34 -29.26
C GLY A 146 2.88 -11.27 -28.93
N ILE A 147 2.24 -11.84 -29.95
CA ILE A 147 1.11 -12.79 -29.77
C ILE A 147 1.54 -14.07 -29.04
N ARG A 148 2.75 -14.57 -29.30
CA ARG A 148 3.30 -15.73 -28.57
C ARG A 148 3.64 -15.35 -27.14
N LEU A 149 4.13 -14.12 -26.94
CA LEU A 149 4.48 -13.58 -25.63
C LEU A 149 3.25 -13.30 -24.75
N ALA A 150 2.08 -13.02 -25.33
CA ALA A 150 0.83 -12.81 -24.60
C ALA A 150 0.45 -13.98 -23.68
N SER A 151 0.56 -15.22 -24.16
CA SER A 151 0.28 -16.41 -23.36
C SER A 151 1.26 -16.53 -22.19
N ILE A 152 2.54 -16.27 -22.44
CA ILE A 152 3.60 -16.26 -21.42
C ILE A 152 3.34 -15.16 -20.40
N TYR A 153 2.97 -13.96 -20.86
CA TYR A 153 2.66 -12.81 -20.01
C TYR A 153 1.45 -13.08 -19.12
N SER A 154 0.41 -13.76 -19.62
CA SER A 154 -0.76 -14.12 -18.79
C SER A 154 -0.39 -15.05 -17.62
N ILE A 155 0.57 -15.97 -17.81
CA ILE A 155 1.07 -16.83 -16.73
C ILE A 155 1.93 -16.01 -15.78
N TRP A 156 2.83 -15.20 -16.33
CA TRP A 156 3.71 -14.32 -15.56
C TRP A 156 2.92 -13.36 -14.66
N LEU A 157 1.85 -12.76 -15.18
CA LEU A 157 0.97 -11.85 -14.44
C LEU A 157 0.34 -12.51 -13.20
N ARG A 158 -0.01 -13.81 -13.29
CA ARG A 158 -0.54 -14.56 -12.14
C ARG A 158 0.54 -14.80 -11.09
N ILE A 159 1.75 -15.15 -11.53
CA ILE A 159 2.91 -15.34 -10.63
C ILE A 159 3.30 -14.03 -9.96
N GLU A 160 3.34 -12.94 -10.71
CA GLU A 160 3.60 -11.59 -10.21
C GLU A 160 2.57 -11.23 -9.13
N ASN A 161 1.29 -11.36 -9.43
CA ASN A 161 0.22 -11.01 -8.49
C ASN A 161 0.26 -11.89 -7.23
N ALA A 162 0.55 -13.18 -7.36
CA ALA A 162 0.75 -14.07 -6.23
C ALA A 162 1.99 -13.68 -5.40
N THR A 163 3.06 -13.23 -6.03
CA THR A 163 4.28 -12.82 -5.32
C THR A 163 4.06 -11.54 -4.51
N TRP A 164 3.38 -10.55 -5.09
CA TRP A 164 2.96 -9.34 -4.36
C TRP A 164 2.05 -9.69 -3.18
N PHE A 165 1.07 -10.57 -3.39
CA PHE A 165 0.20 -11.04 -2.32
C PHE A 165 0.98 -11.68 -1.16
N VAL A 166 1.90 -12.59 -1.47
CA VAL A 166 2.74 -13.25 -0.46
C VAL A 166 3.60 -12.24 0.29
N GLN A 167 4.21 -11.29 -0.43
CA GLN A 167 5.02 -10.24 0.16
C GLN A 167 4.20 -9.35 1.11
N GLU A 168 3.04 -8.86 0.67
CA GLU A 168 2.16 -8.01 1.48
C GLU A 168 1.64 -8.77 2.71
N THR A 169 1.32 -10.06 2.57
CA THR A 169 0.89 -10.93 3.67
C THR A 169 2.02 -11.13 4.69
N ILE A 170 3.26 -11.38 4.25
CA ILE A 170 4.41 -11.53 5.14
C ILE A 170 4.66 -10.25 5.94
N ILE A 171 4.65 -9.08 5.28
CA ILE A 171 4.87 -7.80 5.96
C ILE A 171 3.77 -7.54 6.98
N SER A 172 2.50 -7.78 6.60
CA SER A 172 1.34 -7.61 7.48
C SER A 172 1.40 -8.56 8.70
N LEU A 173 1.81 -9.82 8.49
CA LEU A 173 1.92 -10.78 9.58
C LEU A 173 3.05 -10.41 10.57
N ILE A 174 4.21 -10.02 10.06
CA ILE A 174 5.32 -9.52 10.91
C ILE A 174 4.83 -8.31 11.71
N TYR A 175 4.16 -7.36 11.06
CA TYR A 175 3.60 -6.19 11.72
C TYR A 175 2.67 -6.55 12.88
N ILE A 176 1.71 -7.47 12.68
CA ILE A 176 0.77 -7.90 13.73
C ILE A 176 1.51 -8.57 14.89
N ILE A 177 2.43 -9.49 14.62
CA ILE A 177 3.17 -10.23 15.66
C ILE A 177 3.97 -9.27 16.53
N TYR A 178 4.69 -8.33 15.92
CA TYR A 178 5.52 -7.38 16.67
C TYR A 178 4.69 -6.32 17.37
N THR A 179 3.59 -5.86 16.77
CA THR A 179 2.69 -4.94 17.47
C THR A 179 2.06 -5.62 18.69
N TYR A 180 1.65 -6.89 18.57
CA TYR A 180 1.13 -7.67 19.70
C TYR A 180 2.18 -7.84 20.80
N LYS A 181 3.42 -8.16 20.43
CA LYS A 181 4.53 -8.30 21.39
C LYS A 181 4.84 -6.97 22.09
N HIS A 182 4.94 -5.87 21.33
CA HIS A 182 5.21 -4.54 21.88
C HIS A 182 4.09 -4.06 22.82
N LEU A 183 2.83 -4.32 22.48
CA LEU A 183 1.70 -4.01 23.37
C LEU A 183 1.69 -4.89 24.63
N LYS A 184 2.06 -6.17 24.52
CA LYS A 184 2.09 -7.09 25.67
C LYS A 184 3.24 -6.81 26.63
N ASP A 185 4.40 -6.41 26.11
CA ASP A 185 5.60 -6.12 26.89
C ASP A 185 5.51 -4.76 27.61
N LEU A 186 4.52 -3.92 27.28
CA LEU A 186 4.27 -2.67 27.99
C LEU A 186 3.87 -2.96 29.45
N PRO A 187 4.66 -2.52 30.46
CA PRO A 187 4.49 -2.91 31.87
C PRO A 187 3.20 -2.38 32.54
N LEU A 188 2.39 -1.58 31.82
CA LEU A 188 1.07 -1.12 32.28
C LEU A 188 -0.06 -2.12 31.99
N PHE A 189 0.15 -3.14 31.15
CA PHE A 189 -0.88 -4.16 30.89
C PHE A 189 -1.15 -5.08 32.09
N SER A 190 -0.22 -5.17 33.05
CA SER A 190 -0.33 -6.04 34.21
C SER A 190 -0.77 -5.33 35.50
N SER A 191 -0.67 -4.00 35.60
CA SER A 191 -0.67 -3.35 36.93
C SER A 191 -1.68 -2.23 37.20
N TYR A 192 -2.42 -1.65 36.23
CA TYR A 192 -3.35 -0.56 36.58
C TYR A 192 -4.70 -0.57 35.84
N SER A 193 -5.74 -0.81 36.66
CA SER A 193 -7.14 -0.34 36.57
C SER A 193 -8.05 -0.78 35.39
N SER A 194 -9.20 -1.32 35.77
CA SER A 194 -10.25 -1.92 34.91
C SER A 194 -10.91 -0.99 33.88
N SER A 195 -10.61 0.31 33.85
CA SER A 195 -11.25 1.29 32.97
C SER A 195 -10.45 1.65 31.71
N THR A 196 -9.10 1.59 31.73
CA THR A 196 -8.23 1.92 30.57
C THR A 196 -7.96 0.70 29.67
N ILE A 197 -8.13 -0.51 30.20
CA ILE A 197 -7.97 -1.79 29.50
C ILE A 197 -9.00 -1.95 28.35
N ALA A 198 -10.18 -1.35 28.48
CA ALA A 198 -11.22 -1.39 27.45
C ALA A 198 -10.79 -0.64 26.17
N GLY A 199 -10.19 0.54 26.31
CA GLY A 199 -9.70 1.34 25.17
C GLY A 199 -8.52 0.68 24.46
N SER A 200 -7.56 0.12 25.20
CA SER A 200 -6.38 -0.56 24.63
C SER A 200 -6.75 -1.86 23.90
N LYS A 201 -7.64 -2.69 24.48
CA LYS A 201 -8.17 -3.89 23.79
C LYS A 201 -8.97 -3.53 22.54
N GLN A 202 -9.72 -2.43 22.56
CA GLN A 202 -10.49 -1.97 21.42
C GLN A 202 -9.60 -1.54 20.25
N VAL A 203 -8.48 -0.87 20.52
CA VAL A 203 -7.52 -0.51 19.47
C VAL A 203 -6.77 -1.74 18.94
N MET A 204 -6.41 -2.69 19.81
CA MET A 204 -5.82 -3.96 19.35
C MET A 204 -6.79 -4.75 18.46
N HIS A 205 -8.07 -4.84 18.84
CA HIS A 205 -9.10 -5.48 18.02
C HIS A 205 -9.30 -4.72 16.70
N HIS A 206 -9.26 -3.38 16.72
CA HIS A 206 -9.31 -2.56 15.51
C HIS A 206 -8.12 -2.84 14.59
N LEU A 207 -6.91 -2.95 15.14
CA LEU A 207 -5.68 -3.22 14.39
C LEU A 207 -5.69 -4.59 13.70
N ILE A 208 -6.19 -5.61 14.40
CA ILE A 208 -6.38 -6.96 13.86
C ILE A 208 -7.46 -6.93 12.77
N ALA A 209 -8.61 -6.29 13.03
CA ALA A 209 -9.70 -6.17 12.06
C ALA A 209 -9.23 -5.46 10.78
N THR A 210 -8.43 -4.39 10.89
CA THR A 210 -7.90 -3.68 9.72
C THR A 210 -6.92 -4.52 8.90
N ASN A 211 -6.07 -5.34 9.54
CA ASN A 211 -5.18 -6.25 8.83
C ASN A 211 -5.95 -7.37 8.12
N ILE A 212 -7.01 -7.89 8.75
CA ILE A 212 -7.91 -8.87 8.10
C ILE A 212 -8.54 -8.25 6.86
N ILE A 213 -8.99 -6.99 6.92
CA ILE A 213 -9.55 -6.29 5.75
C ILE A 213 -8.50 -6.17 4.62
N ILE A 214 -7.24 -5.87 4.94
CA ILE A 214 -6.16 -5.81 3.93
C ILE A 214 -6.00 -7.17 3.24
N ILE A 215 -5.96 -8.27 4.01
CA ILE A 215 -5.83 -9.64 3.46
C ILE A 215 -7.05 -10.01 2.59
N VAL A 216 -8.27 -9.63 3.01
CA VAL A 216 -9.49 -9.89 2.22
C VAL A 216 -9.46 -9.13 0.91
N LEU A 217 -9.06 -7.85 0.93
CA LEU A 217 -8.90 -7.02 -0.26
C LEU A 217 -7.87 -7.61 -1.23
N ASP A 218 -6.81 -8.19 -0.69
CA ASP A 218 -5.77 -8.89 -1.44
C ASP A 218 -6.26 -10.16 -2.12
N ILE A 219 -7.03 -10.98 -1.40
CA ILE A 219 -7.66 -12.18 -1.96
C ILE A 219 -8.60 -11.77 -3.11
N ALA A 220 -9.37 -10.70 -2.95
CA ALA A 220 -10.25 -10.20 -4.00
C ALA A 220 -9.49 -9.79 -5.27
N LEU A 221 -8.33 -9.11 -5.13
CA LEU A 221 -7.46 -8.80 -6.26
C LEU A 221 -6.94 -10.07 -6.94
N MET A 222 -6.51 -11.05 -6.15
CA MET A 222 -6.04 -12.33 -6.68
C MET A 222 -7.15 -13.06 -7.43
N SER A 223 -8.37 -13.13 -6.89
CA SER A 223 -9.50 -13.79 -7.55
C SER A 223 -9.81 -13.20 -8.93
N ILE A 224 -9.79 -11.87 -9.08
CA ILE A 224 -10.06 -11.21 -10.36
C ILE A 224 -9.00 -11.53 -11.42
N VAL A 225 -7.72 -11.53 -11.03
CA VAL A 225 -6.61 -11.88 -11.93
C VAL A 225 -6.69 -13.34 -12.38
N TYR A 226 -7.03 -14.25 -11.46
CA TYR A 226 -7.19 -15.68 -11.78
C TYR A 226 -8.45 -15.97 -12.60
N ALA A 227 -9.50 -15.17 -12.45
CA ALA A 227 -10.68 -15.20 -13.31
C ALA A 227 -10.41 -14.71 -14.74
N GLY A 228 -9.22 -14.17 -15.02
CA GLY A 228 -8.84 -13.68 -16.35
C GLY A 228 -9.46 -12.33 -16.73
N LEU A 229 -10.07 -11.64 -15.77
CA LEU A 229 -10.72 -10.35 -15.98
C LEU A 229 -9.70 -9.19 -15.92
N PHE A 230 -8.85 -9.11 -16.95
CA PHE A 230 -7.72 -8.17 -16.99
C PHE A 230 -8.14 -6.70 -16.83
N TYR A 231 -9.14 -6.24 -17.59
CA TYR A 231 -9.62 -4.84 -17.57
C TYR A 231 -10.24 -4.45 -16.23
N LEU A 232 -11.07 -5.35 -15.68
CA LEU A 232 -11.66 -5.16 -14.35
C LEU A 232 -10.59 -5.12 -13.28
N GLY A 233 -9.59 -6.02 -13.36
CA GLY A 233 -8.44 -6.04 -12.45
C GLY A 233 -7.64 -4.74 -12.49
N GLY A 234 -7.37 -4.20 -13.69
CA GLY A 234 -6.66 -2.93 -13.87
C GLY A 234 -7.39 -1.74 -13.23
N SER A 235 -8.73 -1.72 -13.29
CA SER A 235 -9.54 -0.63 -12.73
C SER A 235 -9.82 -0.79 -11.23
N PHE A 236 -9.98 -2.02 -10.76
CA PHE A 236 -10.22 -2.34 -9.37
C PHE A 236 -8.96 -2.19 -8.50
N LYS A 237 -7.77 -2.46 -9.06
CA LYS A 237 -6.48 -2.41 -8.34
C LYS A 237 -6.22 -1.05 -7.69
N PRO A 238 -6.31 0.11 -8.38
CA PRO A 238 -6.19 1.41 -7.74
C PRO A 238 -7.17 1.65 -6.59
N ALA A 239 -8.44 1.27 -6.74
CA ALA A 239 -9.42 1.44 -5.68
C ALA A 239 -9.01 0.67 -4.42
N VAL A 240 -8.58 -0.59 -4.59
CA VAL A 240 -8.10 -1.42 -3.47
C VAL A 240 -6.84 -0.84 -2.83
N TYR A 241 -5.84 -0.48 -3.61
CA TYR A 241 -4.60 0.12 -3.08
C TYR A 241 -4.89 1.46 -2.36
N GLY A 242 -5.86 2.24 -2.84
CA GLY A 242 -6.31 3.46 -2.16
C GLY A 242 -6.91 3.16 -0.79
N VAL A 243 -7.83 2.19 -0.72
CA VAL A 243 -8.42 1.75 0.56
C VAL A 243 -7.35 1.22 1.52
N LYS A 244 -6.43 0.38 1.03
CA LYS A 244 -5.31 -0.12 1.82
C LYS A 244 -4.47 1.05 2.36
N LEU A 245 -4.08 2.00 1.52
CA LEU A 245 -3.29 3.16 1.95
C LEU A 245 -4.03 4.02 2.99
N ARG A 246 -5.35 4.16 2.86
CA ARG A 246 -6.19 4.87 3.84
C ARG A 246 -6.24 4.18 5.20
N ILE A 247 -6.37 2.85 5.19
CA ILE A 247 -6.29 2.03 6.41
C ILE A 247 -4.91 2.18 7.04
N GLU A 248 -3.86 2.09 6.23
CA GLU A 248 -2.48 2.20 6.67
C GLU A 248 -2.19 3.53 7.38
N PHE A 249 -2.67 4.63 6.81
CA PHE A 249 -2.59 5.98 7.38
C PHE A 249 -3.38 6.12 8.69
N SER A 250 -4.60 5.58 8.75
CA SER A 250 -5.44 5.60 9.96
C SER A 250 -4.79 4.85 11.12
N ILE A 251 -4.23 3.68 10.86
CA ILE A 251 -3.53 2.87 11.85
C ILE A 251 -2.32 3.63 12.40
N LEU A 252 -1.52 4.24 11.53
CA LEU A 252 -0.32 4.95 11.95
C LEU A 252 -0.66 6.11 12.90
N ASN A 253 -1.65 6.93 12.55
CA ASN A 253 -2.07 8.05 13.40
C ASN A 253 -2.51 7.59 14.79
N ARG A 254 -3.29 6.51 14.87
CA ARG A 254 -3.71 5.94 16.15
C ARG A 254 -2.53 5.45 16.97
N LEU A 255 -1.54 4.82 16.33
CA LEU A 255 -0.37 4.30 17.03
C LEU A 255 0.47 5.43 17.63
N VAL A 256 0.66 6.52 16.89
CA VAL A 256 1.35 7.73 17.37
C VAL A 256 0.60 8.36 18.55
N GLU A 257 -0.73 8.50 18.45
CA GLU A 257 -1.55 9.05 19.54
C GLU A 257 -1.48 8.22 20.82
N MET A 258 -1.40 6.89 20.70
CA MET A 258 -1.25 6.01 21.86
C MET A 258 0.11 6.17 22.52
N GLU A 259 1.18 6.26 21.74
CA GLU A 259 2.52 6.45 22.29
C GLU A 259 2.68 7.84 22.91
N GLU A 260 2.07 8.87 22.35
CA GLU A 260 2.02 10.21 22.96
C GLU A 260 1.25 10.19 24.30
N ALA A 261 0.13 9.48 24.38
CA ALA A 261 -0.65 9.36 25.61
C ALA A 261 0.10 8.58 26.70
N LEU A 262 0.72 7.46 26.33
CA LEU A 262 1.64 6.70 27.20
C LEU A 262 2.85 7.55 27.60
N GLY A 263 3.27 8.43 26.67
CA GLY A 263 4.28 9.45 26.78
C GLY A 263 4.07 10.35 28.00
N TRP A 264 2.92 10.98 27.99
CA TRP A 264 2.46 11.88 29.04
C TRP A 264 2.30 11.17 30.40
N ASP A 265 1.83 9.92 30.40
CA ASP A 265 1.66 9.15 31.63
C ASP A 265 3.02 8.77 32.28
N TRP A 266 4.07 8.49 31.49
CA TRP A 266 5.41 8.22 32.04
C TRP A 266 6.06 9.48 32.62
N GLU A 267 5.86 10.63 31.98
CA GLU A 267 6.42 11.91 32.43
C GLU A 267 5.76 12.37 33.73
N ASN A 268 4.45 12.20 33.85
CA ASN A 268 3.71 12.47 35.09
C ASN A 268 3.98 11.45 36.21
N SER A 269 4.43 10.23 35.90
CA SER A 269 4.74 9.20 36.91
C SER A 269 6.19 9.22 37.40
N GLY A 270 7.06 10.09 36.85
CA GLY A 270 8.41 10.31 37.35
C GLY A 270 9.40 9.16 37.10
N ILE A 271 9.09 8.25 36.17
CA ILE A 271 9.93 7.07 35.86
C ILE A 271 10.74 7.32 34.57
N ARG A 272 12.06 7.18 34.67
CA ARG A 272 13.08 7.59 33.67
C ARG A 272 12.91 6.97 32.27
N HIS A 273 13.15 7.83 31.27
CA HIS A 273 13.33 7.63 29.82
C HIS A 273 14.18 6.42 29.38
N GLY A 274 13.64 5.20 29.44
CA GLY A 274 14.37 4.00 29.02
C GLY A 274 13.99 3.42 27.65
N GLU A 275 12.73 3.57 27.20
CA GLU A 275 12.17 2.67 26.17
C GLU A 275 11.44 3.35 25.01
N MET A 276 11.30 4.67 25.00
CA MET A 276 10.74 5.36 23.83
C MET A 276 11.76 5.30 22.70
N SER A 277 11.38 4.72 21.55
CA SER A 277 12.26 4.67 20.40
C SER A 277 12.66 6.09 20.02
N GLU A 278 13.97 6.39 19.94
CA GLU A 278 14.47 7.71 19.50
C GLU A 278 13.75 8.19 18.24
N THR A 279 13.47 7.29 17.29
CA THR A 279 12.78 7.62 16.05
C THR A 279 11.35 8.10 16.27
N MET A 280 10.64 7.53 17.23
CA MET A 280 9.28 7.97 17.57
C MET A 280 9.29 9.25 18.42
N PHE A 281 10.28 9.41 19.31
CA PHE A 281 10.53 10.68 20.01
C PHE A 281 10.79 11.82 19.03
N TYR A 282 11.52 11.54 17.96
CA TYR A 282 11.72 12.47 16.85
C TYR A 282 10.41 12.77 16.12
N TYR A 283 9.54 11.79 15.85
CA TYR A 283 8.24 12.02 15.18
C TYR A 283 7.24 12.79 16.07
N VAL A 284 7.22 12.52 17.38
CA VAL A 284 6.39 13.23 18.37
C VAL A 284 6.88 14.66 18.59
N SER A 285 8.19 14.86 18.76
CA SER A 285 8.79 16.21 18.84
C SER A 285 8.58 17.00 17.54
N TYR A 286 8.64 16.34 16.37
CA TYR A 286 8.30 16.94 15.08
C TYR A 286 6.84 17.40 14.98
N ARG A 287 5.91 16.67 15.62
CA ARG A 287 4.48 16.97 15.62
C ARG A 287 4.13 18.07 16.63
N GLN A 288 4.79 18.09 17.79
CA GLN A 288 4.56 19.07 18.86
C GLN A 288 5.36 20.38 18.71
N GLY A 289 6.18 20.53 17.67
CA GLY A 289 6.90 21.77 17.38
C GLY A 289 8.02 22.08 18.38
N HIS A 290 8.45 21.11 19.19
CA HIS A 290 9.65 21.24 20.00
C HIS A 290 10.86 20.94 19.13
N SER A 291 11.61 21.97 18.78
CA SER A 291 13.01 21.84 18.36
C SER A 291 13.86 21.48 19.59
N PRO A 292 14.95 20.71 19.42
CA PRO A 292 15.91 20.43 20.50
C PRO A 292 16.52 21.71 21.08
#